data_AF-A0A2V7JSZ8-F1
#
_entry.id   AF-A0A2V7JSZ8-F1
#
_cell.length_a   1.000
_cell.length_b   1.000
_cell.length_c   1.000
_cell.angle_alpha   90.00
_cell.angle_beta   90.00
_cell.angle_gamma   90.00
#
_symmetry.space_group_name_H-M   'P 1'
#
loop_
_entity.id
_entity.type
_entity.pdbx_description
1 polymer ?
#
loop_
_entity_poly.entity_id
_entity_poly.type
_entity_poly.pdbx_seq_one_letter_code
_entity_poly.pdbx_strand_id
1 'polypeptide(L)'
;MYHSMYDSYHWMTTFGDPGYRSHQATARLVALIAARLANADVLPLDYEAFGTELTRLVAQLDSGIAKRGWNMPTTGLRDALARFTASARVFAAARDSARAPDASRLRAVNAALMQVERRLTRRQGLVSRPWYTSLQFASDVDNGYATMAFPSVNEAIRYADAATAERELADLVGRVDEARGALDQAAAALR
;
A
#
# COMPACT_ATOMS: atom_id res chain seq x y z
N MET A 1 19.63 -18.85 17.13
CA MET A 1 19.43 -19.07 15.68
C MET A 1 19.62 -17.77 14.94
N TYR A 2 18.62 -16.90 14.81
CA TYR A 2 18.76 -15.57 14.18
C TYR A 2 19.97 -14.78 14.73
N HIS A 3 20.82 -14.24 13.83
CA HIS A 3 22.06 -13.50 14.12
C HIS A 3 23.05 -14.21 15.06
N SER A 4 23.12 -15.54 15.01
CA SER A 4 24.07 -16.33 15.82
C SER A 4 24.91 -17.26 14.96
N MET A 5 26.05 -17.73 15.49
CA MET A 5 26.90 -18.74 14.84
C MET A 5 26.19 -20.08 14.62
N TYR A 6 25.04 -20.29 15.27
CA TYR A 6 24.25 -21.50 15.11
C TYR A 6 23.34 -21.45 13.88
N ASP A 7 23.14 -20.28 13.26
CA ASP A 7 22.48 -20.16 11.96
C ASP A 7 23.35 -20.78 10.87
N SER A 8 23.20 -22.10 10.73
CA SER A 8 24.13 -22.95 10.03
C SER A 8 23.38 -23.92 9.14
N TYR A 9 24.09 -24.44 8.14
CA TYR A 9 23.58 -25.46 7.24
C TYR A 9 23.04 -26.69 8.01
N HIS A 10 23.78 -27.14 9.03
CA HIS A 10 23.36 -28.26 9.86
C HIS A 10 21.99 -28.01 10.49
N TRP A 11 21.80 -26.86 11.16
CA TRP A 11 20.51 -26.54 11.76
C TRP A 11 19.39 -26.51 10.73
N MET A 12 19.63 -25.92 9.55
CA MET A 12 18.61 -25.84 8.51
C MET A 12 18.21 -27.23 8.02
N THR A 13 19.17 -28.10 7.71
CA THR A 13 18.89 -29.44 7.19
C THR A 13 18.32 -30.41 8.22
N THR A 14 18.62 -30.21 9.51
CA THR A 14 18.20 -31.13 10.58
C THR A 14 16.92 -30.68 11.26
N PHE A 15 16.69 -29.37 11.41
CA PHE A 15 15.56 -28.82 12.18
C PHE A 15 14.73 -27.78 11.42
N GLY A 16 15.37 -26.86 10.69
CA GLY A 16 14.69 -25.72 10.06
C GLY A 16 13.76 -26.11 8.92
N ASP A 17 14.27 -26.86 7.94
CA ASP A 17 13.51 -27.40 6.81
C ASP A 17 14.12 -28.71 6.29
N PRO A 18 13.97 -29.83 7.02
CA PRO A 18 14.48 -31.13 6.57
C PRO A 18 13.93 -31.53 5.20
N GLY A 19 14.85 -31.73 4.24
CA GLY A 19 14.50 -32.02 2.85
C GLY A 19 14.05 -30.80 2.02
N TYR A 20 14.22 -29.57 2.53
CA TYR A 20 14.02 -28.30 1.81
C TYR A 20 12.63 -28.10 1.19
N ARG A 21 11.59 -28.68 1.79
CA ARG A 21 10.24 -28.65 1.21
C ARG A 21 9.64 -27.24 1.29
N SER A 22 9.84 -26.56 2.40
CA SER A 22 9.36 -25.19 2.60
C SER A 22 10.12 -24.21 1.69
N HIS A 23 11.44 -24.36 1.57
CA HIS A 23 12.26 -23.57 0.65
C HIS A 23 11.81 -23.78 -0.80
N GLN A 24 11.56 -25.02 -1.22
CA GLN A 24 11.07 -25.32 -2.56
C GLN A 24 9.68 -24.70 -2.81
N ALA A 25 8.77 -24.79 -1.85
CA ALA A 25 7.44 -24.19 -1.95
C ALA A 25 7.52 -22.66 -2.06
N THR A 26 8.33 -22.01 -1.21
CA THR A 26 8.56 -20.55 -1.25
C THR A 26 9.20 -20.12 -2.56
N ALA A 27 10.21 -20.85 -3.05
CA ALA A 27 10.86 -20.56 -4.32
C ALA A 27 9.86 -20.62 -5.49
N ARG A 28 8.99 -21.64 -5.52
CA ARG A 28 7.91 -21.75 -6.52
C ARG A 28 6.92 -20.59 -6.44
N LEU A 29 6.53 -20.18 -5.23
CA LEU A 29 5.63 -19.04 -5.04
C LEU A 29 6.24 -17.73 -5.54
N VAL A 30 7.49 -17.44 -5.15
CA VAL A 30 8.21 -16.23 -5.58
C VAL A 30 8.41 -16.23 -7.10
N ALA A 31 8.77 -17.37 -7.69
CA ALA A 31 8.92 -17.51 -9.13
C ALA A 31 7.59 -17.25 -9.87
N LEU A 32 6.47 -17.74 -9.35
CA LEU A 32 5.15 -17.50 -9.93
C LEU A 32 4.75 -16.01 -9.85
N ILE A 33 5.02 -15.34 -8.72
CA ILE A 33 4.76 -13.91 -8.56
C ILE A 33 5.61 -13.11 -9.56
N ALA A 34 6.91 -13.39 -9.63
CA ALA A 34 7.83 -12.72 -10.56
C ALA A 34 7.42 -12.95 -12.03
N ALA A 35 7.08 -14.19 -12.40
CA ALA A 35 6.63 -14.52 -13.75
C ALA A 35 5.33 -13.79 -14.13
N ARG A 36 4.38 -13.66 -13.20
CA ARG A 36 3.14 -12.89 -13.44
C ARG A 36 3.41 -11.40 -13.57
N LEU A 37 4.24 -10.81 -12.71
CA LEU A 37 4.59 -9.39 -12.80
C LEU A 37 5.36 -9.05 -14.08
N ALA A 38 6.23 -9.96 -14.55
CA ALA A 38 7.07 -9.73 -15.73
C ALA A 38 6.35 -9.93 -17.07
N ASN A 39 5.34 -10.82 -17.13
CA ASN A 39 4.73 -11.25 -18.39
C ASN A 39 3.26 -10.86 -18.56
N ALA A 40 2.62 -10.24 -17.57
CA ALA A 40 1.24 -9.79 -17.73
C ALA A 40 1.16 -8.56 -18.65
N ASP A 41 0.23 -8.59 -19.62
CA ASP A 41 -0.04 -7.45 -20.51
C ASP A 41 -0.44 -6.20 -19.73
N VAL A 42 -1.26 -6.37 -18.69
CA VAL A 42 -1.64 -5.35 -17.71
C VAL A 42 -1.21 -5.81 -16.32
N LEU A 43 -0.56 -4.93 -15.54
CA LEU A 43 -0.04 -5.27 -14.22
C LEU A 43 -1.13 -5.88 -13.31
N PRO A 44 -0.90 -7.04 -12.69
CA PRO A 44 -1.90 -7.78 -11.92
C PRO A 44 -2.03 -7.24 -10.48
N LEU A 45 -2.29 -5.94 -10.35
CA LEU A 45 -2.43 -5.24 -9.07
C LEU A 45 -3.91 -5.12 -8.70
N ASP A 46 -4.26 -5.55 -7.49
CA ASP A 46 -5.63 -5.51 -6.98
C ASP A 46 -5.85 -4.27 -6.11
N TYR A 47 -6.20 -3.17 -6.77
CA TYR A 47 -6.47 -1.91 -6.09
C TYR A 47 -7.84 -1.87 -5.40
N GLU A 48 -8.75 -2.82 -5.68
CA GLU A 48 -10.00 -2.94 -4.94
C GLU A 48 -9.74 -3.50 -3.54
N ALA A 49 -8.99 -4.60 -3.46
CA ALA A 49 -8.56 -5.17 -2.18
C ALA A 49 -7.72 -4.17 -1.38
N PHE A 50 -6.83 -3.44 -2.05
CA PHE A 50 -6.01 -2.40 -1.43
C PHE A 50 -6.86 -1.26 -0.82
N GLY A 51 -7.81 -0.70 -1.58
CA GLY A 51 -8.70 0.35 -1.07
C GLY A 51 -9.59 -0.12 0.09
N THR A 52 -10.03 -1.38 0.04
CA THR A 52 -10.80 -2.03 1.11
C THR A 52 -9.98 -2.12 2.40
N GLU A 53 -8.72 -2.57 2.30
CA GLU A 53 -7.84 -2.71 3.46
C GLU A 53 -7.48 -1.34 4.06
N LEU A 54 -7.14 -0.35 3.23
CA LEU A 54 -6.92 1.02 3.72
C LEU A 54 -8.15 1.58 4.46
N THR A 55 -9.35 1.33 3.95
CA THR A 55 -10.61 1.75 4.60
C THR A 55 -10.77 1.11 5.99
N ARG A 56 -10.42 -0.17 6.12
CA ARG A 56 -10.43 -0.89 7.40
C ARG A 56 -9.44 -0.29 8.40
N LEU A 57 -8.25 0.09 7.92
CA LEU A 57 -7.18 0.65 8.75
C LEU A 57 -7.51 2.04 9.31
N VAL A 58 -8.49 2.78 8.77
CA VAL A 58 -8.92 4.07 9.32
C VAL A 58 -9.40 3.95 10.77
N ALA A 59 -9.92 2.77 11.18
CA ALA A 59 -10.31 2.53 12.57
C ALA A 59 -9.15 2.70 13.56
N GLN A 60 -7.89 2.52 13.13
CA GLN A 60 -6.72 2.78 13.97
C GLN A 60 -6.55 4.29 14.24
N LEU A 61 -6.82 5.14 13.25
CA LEU A 61 -6.80 6.59 13.41
C LEU A 61 -7.91 7.04 14.36
N ASP A 62 -9.14 6.53 14.18
CA ASP A 62 -10.27 6.85 15.06
C ASP A 62 -9.96 6.49 16.52
N SER A 63 -9.36 5.33 16.76
CA SER A 63 -8.95 4.92 18.10
C SER A 63 -7.89 5.86 18.69
N GLY A 64 -6.91 6.28 17.89
CA GLY A 64 -5.87 7.22 18.30
C GLY A 64 -6.44 8.61 18.65
N ILE A 65 -7.31 9.14 17.79
CA ILE A 65 -8.00 10.43 17.96
C ILE A 65 -8.86 10.42 19.22
N ALA A 66 -9.65 9.36 19.42
CA ALA A 66 -10.50 9.20 20.60
C ALA A 66 -9.68 9.14 21.90
N LYS A 67 -8.55 8.42 21.92
CA LYS A 67 -7.64 8.37 23.08
C LYS A 67 -7.05 9.73 23.44
N ARG A 68 -6.87 10.61 22.44
CA ARG A 68 -6.43 12.00 22.65
C ARG A 68 -7.56 12.95 23.07
N GLY A 69 -8.82 12.54 22.95
CA GLY A 69 -9.98 13.40 23.19
C GLY A 69 -10.13 14.51 22.15
N TRP A 70 -9.61 14.30 20.92
CA TRP A 70 -9.66 15.30 19.86
C TRP A 70 -10.94 15.19 19.02
N ASN A 71 -11.51 16.33 18.62
CA ASN A 71 -12.64 16.38 17.70
C ASN A 71 -12.15 16.50 16.25
N MET A 72 -11.69 15.38 15.69
CA MET A 72 -11.09 15.32 14.36
C MET A 72 -11.72 14.15 13.57
N PRO A 73 -12.78 14.40 12.77
CA PRO A 73 -13.46 13.33 12.06
C PRO A 73 -12.62 12.79 10.88
N THR A 74 -12.66 11.48 10.68
CA THR A 74 -11.98 10.79 9.55
C THR A 74 -12.88 10.57 8.33
N THR A 75 -14.08 11.15 8.33
CA THR A 75 -15.10 10.96 7.26
C THR A 75 -14.55 11.33 5.89
N GLY A 76 -13.82 12.44 5.76
CA GLY A 76 -13.20 12.84 4.49
C GLY A 76 -12.25 11.80 3.90
N LEU A 77 -11.47 11.11 4.76
CA LEU A 77 -10.58 10.02 4.33
C LEU A 77 -11.37 8.78 3.92
N ARG A 78 -12.42 8.43 4.69
CA ARG A 78 -13.31 7.31 4.34
C ARG A 78 -13.99 7.53 2.99
N ASP A 79 -14.46 8.74 2.74
CA ASP A 79 -15.10 9.11 1.47
C ASP A 79 -14.10 9.06 0.30
N ALA A 80 -12.87 9.54 0.50
CA ALA A 80 -11.81 9.46 -0.50
C ALA A 80 -11.44 8.02 -0.83
N LEU A 81 -11.31 7.15 0.18
CA LEU A 81 -11.04 5.73 0.00
C LEU A 81 -12.21 4.97 -0.63
N ALA A 82 -13.46 5.37 -0.35
CA ALA A 82 -14.63 4.83 -1.03
C ALA A 82 -14.61 5.18 -2.53
N ARG A 83 -14.30 6.44 -2.89
CA ARG A 83 -14.11 6.85 -4.29
C ARG A 83 -12.95 6.10 -4.95
N PHE A 84 -11.82 5.96 -4.26
CA PHE A 84 -10.67 5.18 -4.72
C PHE A 84 -11.06 3.74 -5.05
N THR A 85 -11.75 3.06 -4.12
CA THR A 85 -12.19 1.67 -4.29
C THR A 85 -13.20 1.53 -5.42
N ALA A 86 -14.10 2.50 -5.60
CA ALA A 86 -15.01 2.54 -6.73
C ALA A 86 -14.27 2.69 -8.07
N SER A 87 -13.30 3.60 -8.18
CA SER A 87 -12.44 3.73 -9.36
C SER A 87 -11.64 2.44 -9.63
N ALA A 88 -11.17 1.76 -8.59
CA ALA A 88 -10.47 0.48 -8.73
C ALA A 88 -11.37 -0.61 -9.33
N ARG A 89 -12.64 -0.69 -8.91
CA ARG A 89 -13.64 -1.59 -9.51
C ARG A 89 -13.90 -1.28 -10.98
N VAL A 90 -14.02 0.00 -11.32
CA VAL A 90 -14.18 0.45 -12.72
C VAL A 90 -12.96 0.05 -13.56
N PHE A 91 -11.76 0.23 -13.03
CA PHE A 91 -10.53 -0.22 -13.69
C PHE A 91 -10.51 -1.75 -13.87
N ALA A 92 -10.83 -2.53 -12.83
CA ALA A 92 -10.86 -3.99 -12.91
C ALA A 92 -11.84 -4.46 -14.00
N ALA A 93 -13.05 -3.90 -14.04
CA ALA A 93 -14.03 -4.20 -15.09
C ALA A 93 -13.53 -3.80 -16.50
N ALA A 94 -12.86 -2.65 -16.63
CA ALA A 94 -12.27 -2.22 -17.91
C ALA A 94 -11.16 -3.18 -18.36
N ARG A 95 -10.28 -3.61 -17.45
CA ARG A 95 -9.23 -4.60 -17.71
C ARG A 95 -9.82 -5.92 -18.18
N ASP A 96 -10.82 -6.43 -17.47
CA ASP A 96 -11.39 -7.75 -17.73
C ASP A 96 -12.25 -7.79 -19.01
N SER A 97 -12.76 -6.63 -19.45
CA SER A 97 -13.51 -6.49 -20.71
C SER A 97 -12.65 -6.10 -21.91
N ALA A 98 -11.41 -5.65 -21.70
CA ALA A 98 -10.53 -5.22 -22.78
C ALA A 98 -10.14 -6.40 -23.68
N ARG A 99 -10.34 -6.24 -24.99
CA ARG A 99 -10.01 -7.27 -26.00
C ARG A 99 -8.82 -6.81 -26.82
N ALA A 100 -7.72 -7.55 -26.73
CA ALA A 100 -6.49 -7.33 -27.49
C ALA A 100 -6.07 -5.83 -27.59
N PRO A 101 -5.83 -5.13 -26.45
CA PRO A 101 -5.35 -3.75 -26.49
C PRO A 101 -4.02 -3.68 -27.25
N ASP A 102 -3.84 -2.64 -28.05
CA ASP A 102 -2.55 -2.42 -28.71
C ASP A 102 -1.43 -2.07 -27.72
N ALA A 103 -0.19 -2.19 -28.16
CA ALA A 103 0.99 -1.96 -27.33
C ALA A 103 1.05 -0.53 -26.74
N SER A 104 0.44 0.48 -27.38
CA SER A 104 0.43 1.85 -26.87
C SER A 104 -0.53 1.99 -25.68
N ARG A 105 -1.71 1.38 -25.76
CA ARG A 105 -2.69 1.29 -24.68
C ARG A 105 -2.13 0.51 -23.49
N LEU A 106 -1.48 -0.63 -23.74
CA LEU A 106 -0.81 -1.43 -22.70
C LEU A 106 0.28 -0.64 -21.96
N ARG A 107 1.08 0.15 -22.69
CA ARG A 107 2.07 1.04 -22.04
C ARG A 107 1.40 2.13 -21.21
N ALA A 108 0.34 2.75 -21.73
CA ALA A 108 -0.37 3.84 -21.04
C ALA A 108 -1.04 3.36 -19.75
N VAL A 109 -1.75 2.22 -19.79
CA VAL A 109 -2.40 1.65 -18.60
C VAL A 109 -1.37 1.27 -17.54
N ASN A 110 -0.28 0.59 -17.92
CA ASN A 110 0.75 0.18 -16.95
C ASN A 110 1.51 1.39 -16.39
N ALA A 111 1.76 2.42 -17.20
CA ALA A 111 2.34 3.68 -16.72
C ALA A 111 1.44 4.35 -15.68
N ALA A 112 0.12 4.37 -15.91
CA ALA A 112 -0.85 4.91 -14.96
C ALA A 112 -0.94 4.08 -13.67
N LEU A 113 -1.01 2.74 -13.76
CA LEU A 113 -1.03 1.86 -12.59
C LEU A 113 0.19 2.05 -11.69
N MET A 114 1.38 2.17 -12.27
CA MET A 114 2.59 2.43 -11.49
C MET A 114 2.59 3.79 -10.77
N GLN A 115 1.66 4.72 -11.09
CA GLN A 115 1.52 5.98 -10.38
C GLN A 115 0.62 5.89 -9.15
N VAL A 116 -0.23 4.87 -9.03
CA VAL A 116 -1.23 4.78 -7.94
C VAL A 116 -0.55 4.85 -6.57
N GLU A 117 0.38 3.94 -6.28
CA GLU A 117 1.09 3.93 -5.00
C GLU A 117 2.12 5.06 -4.88
N ARG A 118 2.70 5.53 -6.00
CA ARG A 118 3.64 6.66 -6.00
C ARG A 118 2.97 7.97 -5.57
N ARG A 119 1.70 8.17 -5.92
CA ARG A 119 0.90 9.32 -5.47
C ARG A 119 0.57 9.28 -3.97
N LEU A 120 0.72 8.11 -3.34
CA LEU A 120 0.64 7.94 -1.88
C LEU A 120 2.02 8.09 -1.21
N THR A 121 2.95 8.79 -1.86
CA THR A 121 4.25 9.17 -1.29
C THR A 121 4.42 10.67 -1.24
N ARG A 122 5.19 11.15 -0.26
CA ARG A 122 5.56 12.56 -0.08
C ARG A 122 7.08 12.70 -0.12
N ARG A 123 7.60 13.49 -1.07
CA ARG A 123 9.05 13.67 -1.28
C ARG A 123 9.77 14.21 -0.03
N GLN A 124 9.09 15.04 0.75
CA GLN A 124 9.61 15.60 1.99
C GLN A 124 9.66 14.59 3.14
N GLY A 125 9.10 13.39 2.95
CA GLY A 125 8.95 12.36 3.97
C GLY A 125 7.93 12.71 5.04
N LEU A 126 7.83 11.90 6.09
CA LEU A 126 7.01 12.22 7.26
C LEU A 126 7.57 13.44 8.00
N VAL A 127 6.71 14.20 8.68
CA VAL A 127 7.12 15.40 9.43
C VAL A 127 8.21 15.08 10.46
N SER A 128 8.03 13.99 11.19
CA SER A 128 8.93 13.46 12.22
C SER A 128 10.13 12.69 11.64
N ARG A 129 9.97 12.07 10.46
CA ARG A 129 10.96 11.16 9.87
C ARG A 129 11.10 11.38 8.35
N PRO A 130 11.90 12.38 7.92
CA PRO A 130 11.97 12.82 6.52
C PRO A 130 12.45 11.77 5.51
N TRP A 131 13.09 10.69 5.96
CA TRP A 131 13.50 9.58 5.09
C TRP A 131 12.35 8.65 4.70
N TYR A 132 11.27 8.61 5.48
CA TYR A 132 10.11 7.77 5.23
C TYR A 132 9.12 8.52 4.34
N THR A 133 8.99 8.13 3.07
CA THR A 133 8.17 8.87 2.11
C THR A 133 6.78 8.29 1.90
N SER A 134 6.54 7.04 2.30
CA SER A 134 5.25 6.37 2.18
C SER A 134 4.26 6.92 3.20
N LEU A 135 3.09 7.35 2.72
CA LEU A 135 1.96 7.78 3.56
C LEU A 135 0.96 6.64 3.83
N GLN A 136 1.20 5.47 3.25
CA GLN A 136 0.36 4.28 3.45
C GLN A 136 0.85 3.50 4.67
N PHE A 137 2.14 3.23 4.69
CA PHE A 137 2.80 2.35 5.64
C PHE A 137 4.23 2.81 5.91
N ALA A 138 4.65 2.74 7.17
CA ALA A 138 6.04 2.83 7.59
C ALA A 138 6.28 1.91 8.79
N SER A 139 7.54 1.67 9.15
CA SER A 139 7.86 1.02 10.42
C SER A 139 7.33 1.88 11.58
N ASP A 140 6.75 1.24 12.59
CA ASP A 140 6.30 1.92 13.81
C ASP A 140 7.52 2.51 14.54
N VAL A 141 7.36 3.73 15.08
CA VAL A 141 8.42 4.47 15.77
C VAL A 141 8.82 3.79 17.07
N ASP A 142 7.84 3.24 17.80
CA ASP A 142 8.07 2.57 19.09
C ASP A 142 8.40 1.08 18.92
N ASN A 143 8.17 0.54 17.71
CA ASN A 143 8.43 -0.85 17.37
C ASN A 143 8.91 -0.98 15.93
N GLY A 144 10.24 -0.99 15.76
CA GLY A 144 10.88 -1.05 14.44
C GLY A 144 10.56 -2.29 13.57
N TYR A 145 9.84 -3.28 14.11
CA TYR A 145 9.34 -4.43 13.36
C TYR A 145 7.86 -4.32 12.97
N ALA A 146 7.05 -3.62 13.77
CA ALA A 146 5.62 -3.49 13.47
C ALA A 146 5.39 -2.47 12.35
N THR A 147 4.36 -2.72 11.54
CA THR A 147 3.92 -1.77 10.51
C THR A 147 2.90 -0.80 11.09
N MET A 148 3.13 0.50 10.88
CA MET A 148 2.18 1.56 11.14
C MET A 148 1.48 1.96 9.84
N ALA A 149 0.15 1.85 9.80
CA ALA A 149 -0.67 2.39 8.73
C ALA A 149 -0.81 3.92 8.86
N PHE A 150 -0.98 4.63 7.75
CA PHE A 150 -1.15 6.09 7.72
C PHE A 150 -0.16 6.85 8.63
N PRO A 151 1.15 6.60 8.48
CA PRO A 151 2.14 6.99 9.47
C PRO A 151 2.24 8.51 9.68
N SER A 152 1.96 9.34 8.67
CA SER A 152 1.91 10.79 8.83
C SER A 152 0.88 11.23 9.88
N VAL A 153 -0.33 10.70 9.79
CA VAL A 153 -1.43 11.03 10.70
C VAL A 153 -1.23 10.35 12.05
N ASN A 154 -0.85 9.06 12.06
CA ASN A 154 -0.64 8.32 13.29
C ASN A 154 0.51 8.89 14.14
N GLU A 155 1.62 9.31 13.54
CA GLU A 155 2.71 9.95 14.29
C GLU A 155 2.32 11.33 14.79
N ALA A 156 1.56 12.10 14.01
CA ALA A 156 1.02 13.38 14.48
C ALA A 156 0.09 13.19 15.69
N ILE A 157 -0.78 12.17 15.64
CA ILE A 157 -1.64 11.79 16.78
C ILE A 157 -0.80 11.37 17.99
N ARG A 158 0.28 10.61 17.80
CA ARG A 158 1.07 10.07 18.92
C ARG A 158 2.08 11.05 19.51
N TYR A 159 2.63 11.97 18.74
CA TYR A 159 3.79 12.76 19.19
C TYR A 159 3.68 14.26 18.93
N ALA A 160 2.65 14.71 18.20
CA ALA A 160 2.41 16.13 17.92
C ALA A 160 1.08 16.61 18.55
N ASP A 161 0.39 17.49 17.83
CA ASP A 161 -0.85 18.16 18.24
C ASP A 161 -2.00 17.95 17.22
N ALA A 162 -3.21 18.33 17.62
CA ALA A 162 -4.42 18.18 16.82
C ALA A 162 -4.32 18.92 15.48
N ALA A 163 -3.78 20.15 15.48
CA ALA A 163 -3.63 20.94 14.27
C ALA A 163 -2.70 20.27 13.25
N THR A 164 -1.64 19.60 13.72
CA THR A 164 -0.71 18.84 12.88
C THR A 164 -1.35 17.58 12.33
N ALA A 165 -2.10 16.84 13.17
CA ALA A 165 -2.83 15.68 12.72
C ALA A 165 -3.89 16.03 11.66
N GLU A 166 -4.63 17.13 11.85
CA GLU A 166 -5.61 17.64 10.88
C GLU A 166 -4.97 17.99 9.54
N ARG A 167 -3.82 18.69 9.54
CA ARG A 167 -3.07 19.01 8.31
C ARG A 167 -2.59 17.76 7.59
N GLU A 168 -2.01 16.80 8.32
CA GLU A 168 -1.53 15.54 7.71
C GLU A 168 -2.68 14.66 7.21
N LEU A 169 -3.84 14.69 7.88
CA LEU A 169 -5.04 14.01 7.40
C LEU A 169 -5.54 14.64 6.10
N ALA A 170 -5.56 15.98 6.00
CA ALA A 170 -5.96 16.68 4.79
C ALA A 170 -5.01 16.41 3.61
N ASP A 171 -3.68 16.39 3.83
CA ASP A 171 -2.71 15.97 2.78
C ASP A 171 -2.98 14.52 2.36
N LEU A 172 -3.17 13.59 3.30
CA LEU A 172 -3.46 12.19 3.00
C LEU A 172 -4.73 12.03 2.16
N VAL A 173 -5.79 12.76 2.46
CA VAL A 173 -7.03 12.78 1.65
C VAL A 173 -6.71 13.21 0.21
N GLY A 174 -5.97 14.30 0.03
CA GLY A 174 -5.54 14.76 -1.30
C GLY A 174 -4.72 13.71 -2.05
N ARG A 175 -3.82 13.01 -1.37
CA ARG A 175 -2.97 11.95 -1.93
C ARG A 175 -3.78 10.73 -2.38
N VAL A 176 -4.82 10.36 -1.62
CA VAL A 176 -5.76 9.31 -2.01
C VAL A 176 -6.54 9.71 -3.26
N ASP A 177 -7.01 10.95 -3.35
CA ASP A 177 -7.71 11.44 -4.55
C ASP A 177 -6.76 11.55 -5.77
N GLU A 178 -5.49 11.94 -5.57
CA GLU A 178 -4.45 11.86 -6.59
C GLU A 178 -4.25 10.40 -7.06
N ALA A 179 -4.09 9.45 -6.14
CA ALA A 179 -3.92 8.02 -6.45
C ALA A 179 -5.14 7.45 -7.19
N ARG A 180 -6.35 7.81 -6.78
CA ARG A 180 -7.60 7.50 -7.49
C ARG A 180 -7.56 8.00 -8.95
N GLY A 181 -7.08 9.22 -9.17
CA GLY A 181 -6.95 9.76 -10.53
C GLY A 181 -6.02 8.94 -11.43
N ALA A 182 -5.06 8.17 -10.88
CA ALA A 182 -4.23 7.26 -11.67
C ALA A 182 -5.00 6.02 -12.09
N LEU A 183 -5.92 5.52 -11.26
CA LEU A 183 -6.85 4.44 -11.62
C LEU A 183 -7.81 4.87 -12.73
N ASP A 184 -8.34 6.09 -12.66
CA ASP A 184 -9.20 6.62 -13.72
C ASP A 184 -8.45 6.71 -15.05
N GLN A 185 -7.18 7.18 -15.02
CA GLN A 185 -6.31 7.20 -16.20
C GLN A 185 -6.05 5.80 -16.75
N ALA A 186 -5.80 4.82 -15.87
CA ALA A 186 -5.62 3.43 -16.27
C ALA A 186 -6.89 2.86 -16.93
N ALA A 187 -8.06 3.10 -16.35
CA ALA A 187 -9.33 2.65 -16.91
C ALA A 187 -9.63 3.30 -18.27
N ALA A 188 -9.34 4.60 -18.42
CA ALA A 188 -9.53 5.32 -19.67
C ALA A 188 -8.60 4.82 -20.79
N ALA A 189 -7.36 4.44 -20.46
CA ALA A 189 -6.40 3.91 -21.43
C ALA A 189 -6.79 2.55 -22.04
N LEU A 190 -7.70 1.82 -21.40
CA LEU A 190 -8.19 0.52 -21.84
C LEU A 190 -9.46 0.58 -22.70
N ARG A 191 -10.10 1.75 -22.80
CA ARG A 191 -11.28 1.98 -23.66
C ARG A 191 -10.81 2.35 -25.07
#